data_AF-A0A811SAC7-F1
#
_entry.id   AF-A0A811SAC7-F1
#
_cell.length_a   1.000
_cell.length_b   1.000
_cell.length_c   1.000
_cell.angle_alpha   90.00
_cell.angle_beta   90.00
_cell.angle_gamma   90.00
#
_symmetry.space_group_name_H-M   'P 1'
#
loop_
_entity.id
_entity.type
_entity.pdbx_description
1 polymer ?
#
loop_
_entity_poly.entity_id
_entity_poly.type
_entity_poly.pdbx_seq_one_letter_code
_entity_poly.pdbx_strand_id
1 'polypeptide(L)'
;MKKFHEIKLPYTTHCAIPAALLLVTCLVILAFVVLPGREPLLPPLLTDGHGGGNLSSCNIFKGEWVPDPCAPRYTTETCPVIHGNYDCMRCLAANVTDLTLRYSLRMAFQTALRAAADAPPGAGRRRSRSRRTVVVRTLSPSHYENGTWNEDGDCALARSLRRGVWEMKAVEKDMYAIQAEEFGAARRASEGTRMLLLDATEAMALRPDAHPSKYRPWQPDRFNVLRDCLHWCLPGAMDACNDMLLHMLLHYRN
;
A
#
# COMPACT_ATOMS: atom_id res chain seq x y z
N MET A 1 34.62 0.21 -20.61
CA MET A 1 33.56 -0.82 -20.75
C MET A 1 33.65 -1.77 -19.57
N LYS A 2 32.78 -1.64 -18.56
CA LYS A 2 32.75 -2.55 -17.41
C LYS A 2 31.71 -3.63 -17.68
N LYS A 3 32.18 -4.87 -17.89
CA LYS A 3 31.33 -6.07 -17.94
C LYS A 3 30.78 -6.30 -16.54
N PHE A 4 29.47 -6.29 -16.39
CA PHE A 4 28.83 -6.76 -15.16
C PHE A 4 28.79 -8.30 -15.19
N HIS A 5 29.17 -8.90 -14.07
CA HIS A 5 29.10 -10.33 -13.84
C HIS A 5 27.65 -10.82 -13.96
N GLU A 6 27.43 -11.88 -14.74
CA GLU A 6 26.21 -12.69 -14.67
C GLU A 6 26.07 -13.25 -13.25
N ILE A 7 25.05 -12.78 -12.53
CA ILE A 7 24.60 -13.43 -11.30
C ILE A 7 23.71 -14.61 -11.75
N LYS A 8 24.29 -15.81 -11.81
CA LYS A 8 23.52 -17.05 -11.88
C LYS A 8 22.88 -17.29 -10.52
N LEU A 9 21.57 -17.12 -10.43
CA LEU A 9 20.80 -17.56 -9.26
C LEU A 9 20.88 -19.09 -9.16
N PRO A 10 21.18 -19.67 -7.99
CA PRO A 10 21.22 -21.11 -7.83
C PRO A 10 19.81 -21.68 -8.01
N TYR A 11 19.67 -22.48 -9.07
CA TYR A 11 18.59 -23.42 -9.30
C TYR A 11 18.42 -24.26 -8.03
N THR A 12 17.28 -24.16 -7.36
CA THR A 12 16.96 -24.95 -6.18
C THR A 12 16.88 -26.42 -6.59
N THR A 13 17.94 -27.16 -6.32
CA THR A 13 17.94 -28.63 -6.31
C THR A 13 16.86 -29.11 -5.36
N HIS A 14 15.96 -29.93 -5.89
CA HIS A 14 14.96 -30.69 -5.15
C HIS A 14 15.58 -31.28 -3.88
N CYS A 15 15.10 -30.82 -2.72
CA CYS A 15 15.35 -31.48 -1.45
C CYS A 15 14.55 -32.79 -1.47
N ALA A 16 15.19 -33.88 -1.90
CA ALA A 16 14.65 -35.21 -1.73
C ALA A 16 14.60 -35.49 -0.21
N ILE A 17 13.44 -35.26 0.41
CA ILE A 17 13.19 -35.73 1.77
C ILE A 17 13.33 -37.26 1.70
N PRO A 18 14.23 -37.88 2.49
CA PRO A 18 14.39 -39.32 2.50
C PRO A 18 13.03 -39.97 2.74
N ALA A 19 12.64 -40.97 1.94
CA ALA A 19 11.35 -41.66 2.08
C ALA A 19 11.07 -42.14 3.53
N ALA A 20 12.14 -42.38 4.30
CA ALA A 20 12.10 -42.68 5.72
C ALA A 20 11.46 -41.58 6.59
N LEU A 21 11.69 -40.30 6.29
CA LEU A 21 11.11 -39.17 7.04
C LEU A 21 9.61 -39.01 6.77
N LEU A 22 9.19 -39.24 5.52
CA LEU A 22 7.76 -39.28 5.14
C LEU A 22 7.04 -40.45 5.83
N LEU A 23 7.66 -41.63 5.84
CA LEU A 23 7.13 -42.80 6.55
C LEU A 23 7.00 -42.57 8.06
N VAL A 24 7.98 -41.95 8.71
CA VAL A 24 7.91 -41.63 10.14
C VAL A 24 6.78 -40.63 10.42
N THR A 25 6.63 -39.58 9.61
CA THR A 25 5.52 -38.63 9.77
C THR A 25 4.16 -39.28 9.55
N CYS A 26 4.02 -40.17 8.55
CA CYS A 26 2.79 -40.91 8.33
C CYS A 26 2.47 -41.87 9.48
N LEU A 27 3.47 -42.56 10.04
CA LEU A 27 3.29 -43.47 11.19
C LEU A 27 2.91 -42.71 12.47
N VAL A 28 3.45 -41.51 12.69
CA VAL A 28 3.06 -40.65 13.82
C VAL A 28 1.60 -40.20 13.66
N ILE A 29 1.20 -39.74 12.46
CA ILE A 29 -0.19 -39.35 12.20
C ILE A 29 -1.14 -40.55 12.34
N LEU A 30 -0.74 -41.73 11.84
CA LEU A 30 -1.51 -42.97 11.99
C LEU A 30 -1.66 -43.35 13.47
N ALA A 31 -0.60 -43.20 14.28
CA ALA A 31 -0.66 -43.45 15.72
C ALA A 31 -1.59 -42.46 16.45
N PHE A 32 -1.67 -41.20 16.01
CA PHE A 32 -2.62 -40.21 16.55
C PHE A 32 -4.08 -40.50 16.16
N VAL A 33 -4.32 -41.14 15.02
CA VAL A 33 -5.68 -41.44 14.53
C VAL A 33 -6.18 -42.81 15.02
N VAL A 34 -5.28 -43.79 15.22
CA VAL A 34 -5.63 -45.19 15.51
C VAL A 34 -5.62 -45.52 17.02
N LEU A 35 -5.04 -44.68 17.88
CA LEU A 35 -5.10 -44.88 19.34
C LEU A 35 -6.36 -44.20 19.91
N PRO A 36 -7.38 -44.95 20.34
CA PRO A 36 -8.56 -44.37 20.96
C PRO A 36 -8.22 -43.95 22.40
N GLY A 37 -8.55 -42.71 22.79
CA GLY A 37 -8.54 -42.31 24.20
C GLY A 37 -7.75 -41.06 24.58
N ARG A 38 -7.49 -40.11 23.67
CA ARG A 38 -7.09 -38.75 24.08
C ARG A 38 -8.04 -37.69 23.51
N GLU A 39 -8.95 -37.26 24.37
CA GLU A 39 -9.75 -36.05 24.24
C GLU A 39 -8.84 -34.82 23.98
N PRO A 40 -9.11 -34.01 22.95
CA PRO A 40 -8.52 -32.69 22.84
C PRO A 40 -9.19 -31.74 23.84
N LEU A 41 -8.40 -31.17 24.75
CA LEU A 41 -8.81 -30.05 25.60
C LEU A 41 -9.06 -28.80 24.73
N LEU A 42 -10.29 -28.64 24.24
CA LEU A 42 -10.83 -27.37 23.78
C LEU A 42 -11.18 -26.50 25.01
N PRO A 43 -10.74 -25.24 25.09
CA PRO A 43 -11.30 -24.31 26.06
C PRO A 43 -12.78 -24.01 25.71
N PRO A 44 -13.64 -23.75 26.71
CA PRO A 44 -15.06 -23.50 26.48
C PRO A 44 -15.27 -22.20 25.68
N LEU A 45 -16.23 -22.26 24.76
CA LEU A 45 -16.90 -21.11 24.17
C LEU A 45 -17.40 -20.19 25.30
N LEU A 46 -17.00 -18.91 25.25
CA LEU A 46 -17.59 -17.88 26.09
C LEU A 46 -19.08 -17.77 25.75
N THR A 47 -19.89 -18.28 26.67
CA THR A 47 -21.30 -17.97 26.83
C THR A 47 -21.47 -16.48 27.03
N ASP A 48 -22.44 -15.91 26.30
CA ASP A 48 -23.01 -14.59 26.56
C ASP A 48 -23.27 -14.38 28.06
N GLY A 49 -22.53 -13.44 28.64
CA GLY A 49 -22.73 -12.94 29.99
C GLY A 49 -23.30 -11.54 29.93
N HIS A 50 -24.61 -11.43 30.17
CA HIS A 50 -25.28 -10.18 30.53
C HIS A 50 -24.58 -9.54 31.74
N GLY A 51 -23.93 -8.39 31.53
CA GLY A 51 -23.48 -7.49 32.58
C GLY A 51 -24.19 -6.15 32.42
N GLY A 52 -25.21 -5.91 33.24
CA GLY A 52 -25.91 -4.64 33.31
C GLY A 52 -24.96 -3.50 33.68
N GLY A 53 -24.77 -2.57 32.75
CA GLY A 53 -24.06 -1.31 32.94
C GLY A 53 -24.87 -0.20 32.30
N ASN A 54 -25.27 0.77 33.11
CA ASN A 54 -26.05 1.96 32.76
C ASN A 54 -25.53 2.59 31.45
N LEU A 55 -26.35 2.62 30.40
CA LEU A 55 -25.95 3.07 29.06
C LEU A 55 -25.94 4.61 28.99
N SER A 56 -25.01 5.25 29.70
CA SER A 56 -24.79 6.69 29.62
C SER A 56 -23.83 7.02 28.47
N SER A 57 -24.44 7.39 27.33
CA SER A 57 -23.82 7.93 26.10
C SER A 57 -22.84 7.00 25.36
N CYS A 58 -23.22 6.58 24.16
CA CYS A 58 -22.35 5.91 23.20
C CYS A 58 -21.57 6.97 22.40
N ASN A 59 -20.24 6.96 22.52
CA ASN A 59 -19.36 7.83 21.73
C ASN A 59 -18.85 7.06 20.51
N ILE A 60 -19.41 7.35 19.34
CA ILE A 60 -19.09 6.68 18.08
C ILE A 60 -17.67 6.97 17.54
N PHE A 61 -16.90 7.84 18.21
CA PHE A 61 -15.50 8.11 17.89
C PHE A 61 -14.51 7.35 18.79
N LYS A 62 -15.00 6.42 19.63
CA LYS A 62 -14.18 5.54 20.47
C LYS A 62 -14.68 4.09 20.37
N GLY A 63 -13.84 3.19 19.89
CA GLY A 63 -14.08 1.74 19.83
C GLY A 63 -12.83 0.98 19.39
N GLU A 64 -12.76 -0.31 19.69
CA GLU A 64 -11.74 -1.21 19.15
C GLU A 64 -12.31 -2.05 18.01
N TRP A 65 -11.45 -2.35 17.05
CA TRP A 65 -11.80 -3.17 15.89
C TRP A 65 -11.99 -4.61 16.31
N VAL A 66 -13.21 -5.12 16.12
CA VAL A 66 -13.53 -6.53 16.30
C VAL A 66 -13.43 -7.21 14.93
N PRO A 67 -12.61 -8.27 14.77
CA PRO A 67 -12.55 -9.01 13.51
C PRO A 67 -13.92 -9.59 13.16
N ASP A 68 -14.44 -9.24 12.00
CA ASP A 68 -15.65 -9.83 11.45
C ASP A 68 -15.25 -11.12 10.70
N PRO A 69 -15.59 -12.31 11.23
CA PRO A 69 -15.27 -13.59 10.57
C PRO A 69 -16.06 -13.81 9.27
N CYS A 70 -17.00 -12.92 8.92
CA CYS A 70 -17.96 -13.07 7.83
C CYS A 70 -17.80 -12.06 6.67
N ALA A 71 -16.63 -11.44 6.44
CA ALA A 71 -16.46 -10.42 5.39
C ALA A 71 -15.13 -10.55 4.60
N PRO A 72 -15.05 -10.07 3.34
CA PRO A 72 -15.68 -8.86 2.79
C PRO A 72 -17.13 -9.08 2.32
N ARG A 73 -18.05 -8.18 2.72
CA ARG A 73 -19.47 -8.25 2.30
C ARG A 73 -19.66 -8.03 0.79
N TYR A 74 -18.67 -7.45 0.13
CA TYR A 74 -18.69 -7.11 -1.29
C TYR A 74 -17.64 -7.93 -2.04
N THR A 75 -18.11 -8.73 -2.99
CA THR A 75 -17.47 -9.74 -3.84
C THR A 75 -17.95 -9.50 -5.25
N THR A 76 -17.50 -10.16 -6.30
CA THR A 76 -18.03 -9.93 -7.65
C THR A 76 -19.49 -10.37 -7.92
N GLU A 77 -20.32 -10.67 -6.95
CA GLU A 77 -21.80 -10.77 -7.09
C GLU A 77 -22.51 -10.13 -5.89
N THR A 78 -21.69 -9.59 -4.99
CA THR A 78 -21.89 -8.34 -4.31
C THR A 78 -21.09 -7.19 -4.99
N CYS A 79 -20.73 -7.32 -6.32
CA CYS A 79 -19.75 -6.50 -7.14
C CYS A 79 -19.09 -7.04 -8.49
N PRO A 80 -19.75 -7.68 -9.51
CA PRO A 80 -19.10 -8.43 -10.64
C PRO A 80 -18.13 -7.72 -11.55
N VAL A 81 -18.13 -6.43 -11.38
CA VAL A 81 -17.66 -5.53 -12.38
C VAL A 81 -16.44 -4.79 -11.83
N ILE A 82 -16.31 -4.50 -10.52
CA ILE A 82 -15.57 -3.32 -10.01
C ILE A 82 -14.28 -3.08 -10.80
N HIS A 83 -14.22 -2.35 -11.90
CA HIS A 83 -14.93 -1.21 -12.50
C HIS A 83 -16.44 -1.27 -12.84
N GLY A 84 -17.19 -0.19 -13.03
CA GLY A 84 -16.83 1.19 -13.35
C GLY A 84 -16.26 1.97 -12.17
N ASN A 85 -14.93 2.02 -12.10
CA ASN A 85 -14.12 2.75 -11.14
C ASN A 85 -14.57 2.61 -9.67
N TYR A 86 -14.15 1.54 -8.98
CA TYR A 86 -14.16 1.45 -7.49
C TYR A 86 -15.52 1.45 -6.78
N ASP A 87 -16.48 0.83 -7.43
CA ASP A 87 -17.87 0.67 -7.02
C ASP A 87 -18.12 0.29 -5.53
N CYS A 88 -18.55 1.27 -4.73
CA CYS A 88 -19.11 1.05 -3.39
C CYS A 88 -20.62 0.69 -3.40
N MET A 89 -21.21 0.37 -4.57
CA MET A 89 -22.39 -0.52 -4.83
C MET A 89 -23.11 -0.24 -6.19
N ARG A 90 -23.08 1.00 -6.68
CA ARG A 90 -23.51 1.57 -8.00
C ARG A 90 -23.73 3.06 -7.71
N CYS A 91 -22.94 3.98 -8.30
CA CYS A 91 -22.85 5.41 -7.93
C CYS A 91 -24.12 6.30 -8.10
N LEU A 92 -25.32 5.73 -8.27
CA LEU A 92 -26.58 6.46 -8.47
C LEU A 92 -27.74 5.89 -7.61
N ALA A 93 -27.42 5.12 -6.57
CA ALA A 93 -28.44 4.71 -5.61
C ALA A 93 -29.05 5.96 -4.96
N ALA A 94 -30.37 6.09 -5.07
CA ALA A 94 -31.08 7.18 -4.44
C ALA A 94 -30.72 7.23 -2.95
N ASN A 95 -30.43 8.42 -2.44
CA ASN A 95 -30.10 8.67 -1.04
C ASN A 95 -28.69 8.24 -0.56
N VAL A 96 -27.74 7.98 -1.46
CA VAL A 96 -26.31 7.82 -1.12
C VAL A 96 -25.56 9.13 -1.41
N THR A 97 -24.82 9.64 -0.43
CA THR A 97 -23.98 10.84 -0.62
C THR A 97 -22.76 10.50 -1.47
N ASP A 98 -22.62 11.16 -2.62
CA ASP A 98 -21.42 11.08 -3.43
C ASP A 98 -20.30 11.90 -2.77
N LEU A 99 -19.21 11.21 -2.41
CA LEU A 99 -18.06 11.79 -1.75
C LEU A 99 -16.95 12.01 -2.77
N THR A 100 -16.48 13.25 -2.86
CA THR A 100 -15.46 13.62 -3.84
C THR A 100 -14.15 12.85 -3.62
N LEU A 101 -13.36 12.67 -4.68
CA LEU A 101 -12.00 12.13 -4.61
C LEU A 101 -11.14 12.83 -3.53
N ARG A 102 -11.32 14.16 -3.39
CA ARG A 102 -10.65 14.97 -2.36
C ARG A 102 -10.97 14.50 -0.94
N TYR A 103 -12.24 14.20 -0.67
CA TYR A 103 -12.67 13.68 0.62
C TYR A 103 -12.00 12.33 0.91
N SER A 104 -12.07 11.40 -0.03
CA SER A 104 -11.53 10.04 0.13
C SER A 104 -10.02 10.05 0.35
N LEU A 105 -9.28 10.86 -0.42
CA LEU A 105 -7.84 11.04 -0.24
C LEU A 105 -7.51 11.62 1.13
N ARG A 106 -8.25 12.64 1.57
CA ARG A 106 -8.02 13.28 2.87
C ARG A 106 -8.19 12.27 4.00
N MET A 107 -9.28 11.50 3.98
CA MET A 107 -9.54 10.47 4.99
C MET A 107 -8.48 9.37 5.00
N ALA A 108 -8.00 8.96 3.83
CA ALA A 108 -6.93 7.97 3.71
C ALA A 108 -5.62 8.48 4.36
N PHE A 109 -5.19 9.70 4.03
CA PHE A 109 -3.99 10.29 4.62
C PHE A 109 -4.14 10.52 6.12
N GLN A 110 -5.27 11.05 6.59
CA GLN A 110 -5.53 11.23 8.02
C GLN A 110 -5.39 9.92 8.80
N THR A 111 -6.05 8.87 8.31
CA THR A 111 -6.06 7.57 8.98
C THR A 111 -4.67 6.94 9.00
N ALA A 112 -4.01 6.88 7.84
CA ALA A 112 -2.68 6.29 7.71
C ALA A 112 -1.62 7.03 8.54
N LEU A 113 -1.64 8.36 8.53
CA LEU A 113 -0.66 9.17 9.24
C LEU A 113 -0.86 9.16 10.74
N ARG A 114 -2.10 9.16 11.23
CA ARG A 114 -2.39 8.97 12.66
C ARG A 114 -1.90 7.60 13.12
N ALA A 115 -2.27 6.53 12.40
CA ALA A 115 -1.83 5.18 12.73
C ALA A 115 -0.30 5.06 12.73
N ALA A 116 0.39 5.66 11.76
CA ALA A 116 1.85 5.63 11.68
C ALA A 116 2.54 6.48 12.77
N ALA A 117 1.95 7.63 13.12
CA ALA A 117 2.48 8.53 14.14
C ALA A 117 2.30 7.98 15.56
N ASP A 118 1.15 7.37 15.83
CA ASP A 118 0.70 6.95 17.17
C ASP A 118 0.99 5.46 17.47
N ALA A 119 1.45 4.69 16.48
CA ALA A 119 1.77 3.28 16.67
C ALA A 119 2.69 3.08 17.90
N PRO A 120 2.39 2.15 18.82
CA PRO A 120 3.24 1.91 19.99
C PRO A 120 4.66 1.50 19.54
N PRO A 121 5.72 1.85 20.29
CA PRO A 121 7.08 1.37 19.99
C PRO A 121 7.06 -0.15 19.84
N GLY A 122 7.59 -0.67 18.73
CA GLY A 122 7.44 -2.08 18.38
C GLY A 122 7.87 -3.02 19.53
N ALA A 123 7.05 -4.04 19.80
CA ALA A 123 7.26 -5.10 20.80
C ALA A 123 8.43 -6.06 20.46
N GLY A 124 9.49 -5.55 19.83
CA GLY A 124 10.74 -6.25 19.58
C GLY A 124 11.68 -6.12 20.77
N ARG A 125 12.33 -7.21 21.15
CA ARG A 125 13.19 -7.43 22.33
C ARG A 125 14.48 -6.56 22.40
N ARG A 126 14.54 -5.46 21.64
CA ARG A 126 15.61 -4.47 21.64
C ARG A 126 14.97 -3.07 21.55
N ARG A 127 14.82 -2.39 22.69
CA ARG A 127 14.56 -0.94 22.75
C ARG A 127 15.75 -0.23 22.08
N SER A 128 15.68 -0.02 20.77
CA SER A 128 16.52 0.98 20.15
C SER A 128 16.13 2.34 20.74
N ARG A 129 17.11 3.11 21.20
CA ARG A 129 16.92 4.51 21.65
C ARG A 129 16.53 5.44 20.49
N SER A 130 16.49 4.96 19.24
CA SER A 130 16.15 5.75 18.07
C SER A 130 14.66 6.07 18.01
N ARG A 131 14.32 7.36 17.93
CA ARG A 131 12.97 7.86 17.62
C ARG A 131 12.44 7.20 16.34
N ARG A 132 11.20 6.70 16.34
CA ARG A 132 10.53 6.18 15.13
C ARG A 132 10.57 7.25 14.05
N THR A 133 10.80 6.87 12.81
CA THR A 133 10.70 7.78 11.66
C THR A 133 9.59 7.32 10.73
N VAL A 134 8.71 8.25 10.33
CA VAL A 134 7.71 8.06 9.28
C VAL A 134 8.09 9.01 8.16
N VAL A 135 8.26 8.47 6.96
CA VAL A 135 8.55 9.24 5.75
C VAL A 135 7.37 9.14 4.81
N VAL A 136 6.83 10.27 4.38
CA VAL A 136 5.75 10.34 3.40
C VAL A 136 6.33 10.83 2.09
N ARG A 137 6.22 10.02 1.04
CA ARG A 137 6.55 10.45 -0.32
C ARG A 137 5.32 11.10 -0.95
N THR A 138 5.48 12.29 -1.50
CA THR A 138 4.43 12.97 -2.25
C THR A 138 4.15 12.29 -3.59
N LEU A 139 3.04 12.67 -4.22
CA LEU A 139 2.64 12.32 -5.58
C LEU A 139 3.83 12.20 -6.56
N SER A 140 3.83 11.14 -7.37
CA SER A 140 4.57 11.08 -8.64
C SER A 140 3.57 11.21 -9.79
N PRO A 141 3.60 12.29 -10.59
CA PRO A 141 2.59 12.53 -11.60
C PRO A 141 2.71 11.58 -12.79
N SER A 142 1.62 11.45 -13.54
CA SER A 142 1.61 10.77 -14.84
C SER A 142 1.96 11.74 -15.97
N HIS A 143 2.49 11.22 -17.09
CA HIS A 143 2.88 12.05 -18.24
C HIS A 143 2.09 11.73 -19.51
N TYR A 144 0.80 11.39 -19.38
CA TYR A 144 -0.08 11.24 -20.54
C TYR A 144 -0.30 12.59 -21.25
N GLU A 145 0.02 12.62 -22.53
CA GLU A 145 -0.20 13.67 -23.52
C GLU A 145 -1.19 13.17 -24.59
N ASN A 146 -1.96 14.10 -25.18
CA ASN A 146 -2.91 13.83 -26.26
C ASN A 146 -3.95 12.73 -25.96
N GLY A 147 -4.26 12.54 -24.69
CA GLY A 147 -5.23 11.57 -24.20
C GLY A 147 -4.96 11.23 -22.73
N THR A 148 -5.78 10.36 -22.19
CA THR A 148 -5.62 9.81 -20.84
C THR A 148 -5.26 8.33 -20.88
N TRP A 149 -5.16 7.70 -19.71
CA TRP A 149 -4.72 6.30 -19.57
C TRP A 149 -5.65 5.27 -20.22
N ASN A 150 -6.93 5.61 -20.39
CA ASN A 150 -7.97 4.76 -21.00
C ASN A 150 -8.35 5.21 -22.42
N GLU A 151 -7.60 6.15 -22.96
CA GLU A 151 -7.72 6.67 -24.32
C GLU A 151 -6.38 6.41 -25.05
N ASP A 152 -6.14 7.10 -26.16
CA ASP A 152 -4.90 6.98 -26.94
C ASP A 152 -3.76 7.88 -26.41
N GLY A 153 -3.72 8.13 -25.09
CA GLY A 153 -2.71 8.96 -24.45
C GLY A 153 -1.31 8.32 -24.49
N ASP A 154 -0.28 9.16 -24.60
CA ASP A 154 1.12 8.71 -24.66
C ASP A 154 2.09 9.65 -23.90
N CYS A 155 3.27 9.15 -23.55
CA CYS A 155 4.41 9.84 -22.95
C CYS A 155 5.62 9.61 -23.85
N ALA A 156 5.59 10.19 -25.05
CA ALA A 156 6.62 9.97 -26.07
C ALA A 156 7.90 10.80 -25.85
N LEU A 157 7.88 11.75 -24.91
CA LEU A 157 8.98 12.67 -24.70
C LEU A 157 10.20 11.95 -24.10
N ALA A 158 11.19 11.66 -24.94
CA ALA A 158 12.42 10.96 -24.54
C ALA A 158 13.49 11.84 -23.88
N ARG A 159 13.12 13.00 -23.31
CA ARG A 159 14.06 13.91 -22.62
C ARG A 159 13.47 14.48 -21.34
N SER A 160 14.34 14.74 -20.37
CA SER A 160 13.97 15.46 -19.16
C SER A 160 13.54 16.89 -19.45
N LEU A 161 12.65 17.42 -18.62
CA LEU A 161 12.18 18.79 -18.67
C LEU A 161 13.05 19.71 -17.79
N ARG A 162 12.97 21.02 -18.07
CA ARG A 162 13.49 22.06 -17.17
C ARG A 162 12.38 22.53 -16.25
N ARG A 163 12.75 23.07 -15.09
CA ARG A 163 11.79 23.74 -14.19
C ARG A 163 10.99 24.82 -14.93
N GLY A 164 9.71 24.94 -14.56
CA GLY A 164 8.77 25.89 -15.17
C GLY A 164 8.22 25.49 -16.54
N VAL A 165 8.65 24.35 -17.11
CA VAL A 165 8.12 23.84 -18.40
C VAL A 165 6.92 22.92 -18.20
N TRP A 166 6.82 22.29 -17.03
CA TRP A 166 5.75 21.37 -16.69
C TRP A 166 4.76 22.02 -15.73
N GLU A 167 3.48 21.72 -15.94
CA GLU A 167 2.38 22.15 -15.09
C GLU A 167 1.57 20.94 -14.60
N MET A 168 1.32 20.91 -13.29
CA MET A 168 0.53 19.85 -12.67
C MET A 168 -0.95 19.98 -13.06
N LYS A 169 -1.59 18.85 -13.39
CA LYS A 169 -3.02 18.83 -13.70
C LYS A 169 -3.85 19.18 -12.46
N ALA A 170 -5.06 19.71 -12.63
CA ALA A 170 -5.89 20.18 -11.52
C ALA A 170 -6.11 19.11 -10.42
N VAL A 171 -6.45 17.88 -10.83
CA VAL A 171 -6.66 16.76 -9.91
C VAL A 171 -5.37 16.43 -9.14
N GLU A 172 -4.24 16.39 -9.83
CA GLU A 172 -2.93 16.15 -9.21
C GLU A 172 -2.55 17.27 -8.22
N LYS A 173 -2.86 18.54 -8.55
CA LYS A 173 -2.67 19.70 -7.65
C LYS A 173 -3.46 19.50 -6.36
N ASP A 174 -4.69 19.01 -6.45
CA ASP A 174 -5.52 18.73 -5.29
C ASP A 174 -4.97 17.58 -4.44
N MET A 175 -4.52 16.50 -5.08
CA MET A 175 -3.90 15.36 -4.41
C MET A 175 -2.66 15.80 -3.63
N TYR A 176 -1.78 16.56 -4.27
CA TYR A 176 -0.56 17.08 -3.65
C TYR A 176 -0.87 18.00 -2.45
N ALA A 177 -1.83 18.92 -2.61
CA ALA A 177 -2.24 19.82 -1.54
C ALA A 177 -2.75 19.05 -0.32
N ILE A 178 -3.61 18.05 -0.52
CA ILE A 178 -4.13 17.20 0.57
C ILE A 178 -2.99 16.43 1.25
N GLN A 179 -2.05 15.86 0.48
CA GLN A 179 -0.88 15.16 1.04
C GLN A 179 -0.07 16.08 1.96
N ALA A 180 0.23 17.30 1.50
CA ALA A 180 1.02 18.27 2.25
C ALA A 180 0.29 18.79 3.49
N GLU A 181 -1.00 19.09 3.39
CA GLU A 181 -1.84 19.54 4.49
C GLU A 181 -1.94 18.49 5.61
N GLU A 182 -2.31 17.26 5.25
CA GLU A 182 -2.51 16.18 6.22
C GLU A 182 -1.20 15.72 6.84
N PHE A 183 -0.11 15.70 6.07
CA PHE A 183 1.23 15.53 6.62
C PHE A 183 1.58 16.64 7.61
N GLY A 184 1.31 17.90 7.26
CA GLY A 184 1.58 19.05 8.12
C GLY A 184 0.82 18.97 9.44
N ALA A 185 -0.44 18.56 9.41
CA ALA A 185 -1.26 18.33 10.60
C ALA A 185 -0.71 17.19 11.46
N ALA A 186 -0.43 16.02 10.85
CA ALA A 186 0.14 14.87 11.57
C ALA A 186 1.51 15.19 12.18
N ARG A 187 2.35 15.95 11.47
CA ARG A 187 3.67 16.39 12.00
C ARG A 187 3.54 17.29 13.21
N ARG A 188 2.58 18.22 13.24
CA ARG A 188 2.33 19.08 14.41
C ARG A 188 1.77 18.31 15.60
N ALA A 189 0.94 17.31 15.34
CA ALA A 189 0.36 16.47 16.39
C ALA A 189 1.32 15.40 16.94
N SER A 190 2.42 15.10 16.24
CA SER A 190 3.31 14.01 16.62
C SER A 190 4.34 14.43 17.67
N GLU A 191 4.24 13.85 18.87
CA GLU A 191 5.17 14.15 19.98
C GLU A 191 6.39 13.22 20.00
N GLY A 192 6.23 11.95 19.58
CA GLY A 192 7.25 10.90 19.69
C GLY A 192 7.79 10.34 18.37
N THR A 193 7.19 10.68 17.23
CA THR A 193 7.58 10.16 15.91
C THR A 193 8.22 11.26 15.05
N ARG A 194 9.35 10.96 14.41
CA ARG A 194 10.02 11.87 13.46
C ARG A 194 9.28 11.79 12.12
N MET A 195 8.48 12.80 11.82
CA MET A 195 7.71 12.89 10.58
C MET A 195 8.50 13.65 9.52
N LEU A 196 8.82 13.00 8.41
CA LEU A 196 9.57 13.59 7.28
C LEU A 196 8.73 13.55 6.00
N LEU A 197 8.75 14.63 5.22
CA LEU A 197 8.13 14.70 3.90
C LEU A 197 9.22 14.58 2.84
N LEU A 198 9.16 13.52 2.04
CA LEU A 198 9.94 13.34 0.83
C LEU A 198 9.14 13.94 -0.32
N ASP A 199 9.33 15.24 -0.55
CA ASP A 199 8.69 15.92 -1.69
C ASP A 199 9.40 15.56 -2.99
N ALA A 200 8.88 14.52 -3.65
CA ALA A 200 9.41 14.00 -4.90
C ALA A 200 8.70 14.56 -6.14
N THR A 201 7.68 15.40 -5.95
CA THR A 201 6.69 15.72 -6.98
C THR A 201 7.32 16.42 -8.17
N GLU A 202 8.04 17.53 -7.92
CA GLU A 202 8.72 18.28 -8.97
C GLU A 202 9.82 17.44 -9.63
N ALA A 203 10.61 16.71 -8.84
CA ALA A 203 11.69 15.87 -9.36
C ALA A 203 11.16 14.78 -10.32
N MET A 204 10.01 14.18 -10.02
CA MET A 204 9.34 13.21 -10.89
C MET A 204 8.68 13.86 -12.11
N ALA A 205 8.06 15.02 -11.93
CA ALA A 205 7.43 15.79 -13.00
C ALA A 205 8.41 16.20 -14.12
N LEU A 206 9.69 16.36 -13.79
CA LEU A 206 10.71 16.71 -14.78
C LEU A 206 11.21 15.50 -15.59
N ARG A 207 10.65 14.30 -15.37
CA ARG A 207 11.15 13.04 -15.95
C ARG A 207 10.13 12.28 -16.80
N PRO A 208 9.43 12.92 -17.76
CA PRO A 208 8.54 12.19 -18.68
C PRO A 208 9.28 11.11 -19.49
N ASP A 209 10.61 11.24 -19.63
CA ASP A 209 11.50 10.30 -20.31
C ASP A 209 11.68 8.96 -19.60
N ALA A 210 11.23 8.83 -18.35
CA ALA A 210 11.51 7.68 -17.51
C ALA A 210 10.34 6.67 -17.40
N HIS A 211 9.30 6.82 -18.23
CA HIS A 211 8.16 5.89 -18.29
C HIS A 211 8.42 4.69 -19.22
N PRO A 212 7.88 3.49 -18.91
CA PRO A 212 7.94 2.33 -19.81
C PRO A 212 7.21 2.56 -21.12
N SER A 213 6.14 3.36 -21.13
CA SER A 213 5.35 3.65 -22.32
C SER A 213 4.89 2.34 -23.00
N LYS A 214 5.21 2.13 -24.28
CA LYS A 214 4.91 0.87 -25.01
C LYS A 214 5.76 -0.33 -24.61
N TYR A 215 6.82 -0.15 -23.81
CA TYR A 215 7.78 -1.21 -23.47
C TYR A 215 7.39 -2.00 -22.21
N ARG A 216 6.17 -1.78 -21.68
CA ARG A 216 5.58 -2.66 -20.66
C ARG A 216 5.41 -4.08 -21.21
N PRO A 217 5.44 -5.13 -20.37
CA PRO A 217 5.04 -6.47 -20.80
C PRO A 217 3.64 -6.42 -21.43
N TRP A 218 3.56 -6.75 -22.72
CA TRP A 218 2.34 -6.69 -23.51
C TRP A 218 1.33 -7.73 -22.99
N GLN A 219 0.17 -7.26 -22.52
CA GLN A 219 -0.94 -8.09 -22.03
C GLN A 219 -2.27 -7.63 -22.67
N PRO A 220 -2.43 -7.84 -23.98
CA PRO A 220 -3.56 -7.33 -24.77
C PRO A 220 -4.89 -7.92 -24.30
N ASP A 221 -4.88 -9.15 -23.80
CA ASP A 221 -6.08 -9.89 -23.41
C ASP A 221 -6.62 -9.47 -22.04
N ARG A 222 -5.92 -8.57 -21.33
CA ARG A 222 -6.30 -8.16 -19.95
C ARG A 222 -6.60 -6.68 -19.79
N PHE A 223 -5.99 -5.79 -20.57
CA PHE A 223 -6.13 -4.35 -20.35
C PHE A 223 -6.08 -3.55 -21.67
N ASN A 224 -7.03 -2.64 -21.86
CA ASN A 224 -7.02 -1.66 -22.97
C ASN A 224 -6.10 -0.46 -22.69
N VAL A 225 -4.96 -0.68 -22.03
CA VAL A 225 -3.96 0.35 -21.72
C VAL A 225 -2.73 0.13 -22.60
N LEU A 226 -2.65 0.92 -23.67
CA LEU A 226 -1.62 0.76 -24.70
C LEU A 226 -0.26 1.31 -24.27
N ARG A 227 -0.23 2.38 -23.47
CA ARG A 227 0.99 3.07 -23.02
C ARG A 227 0.98 3.20 -21.51
N ASP A 228 2.05 2.76 -20.85
CA ASP A 228 2.23 2.99 -19.42
C ASP A 228 2.99 4.30 -19.17
N CYS A 229 2.23 5.35 -18.84
CA CYS A 229 2.76 6.66 -18.49
C CYS A 229 2.53 7.01 -17.01
N LEU A 230 2.31 5.98 -16.19
CA LEU A 230 2.09 6.08 -14.74
C LEU A 230 3.25 5.47 -13.96
N HIS A 231 3.72 4.30 -14.36
CA HIS A 231 4.84 3.61 -13.73
C HIS A 231 6.19 4.03 -14.31
N TRP A 232 7.28 3.61 -13.67
CA TRP A 232 8.63 4.07 -13.99
C TRP A 232 9.53 2.91 -14.42
N CYS A 233 10.39 3.15 -15.40
CA CYS A 233 11.48 2.24 -15.76
C CYS A 233 12.48 2.11 -14.61
N LEU A 234 13.09 0.92 -14.51
CA LEU A 234 14.22 0.65 -13.64
C LEU A 234 15.40 0.09 -14.46
N PRO A 235 16.64 0.56 -14.24
CA PRO A 235 17.00 1.72 -13.41
C PRO A 235 16.46 3.05 -14.00
N GLY A 236 16.27 4.08 -13.18
CA GLY A 236 15.66 5.33 -13.64
C GLY A 236 15.27 6.34 -12.56
N ALA A 237 14.19 7.09 -12.80
CA ALA A 237 13.74 8.17 -11.92
C ALA A 237 13.48 7.72 -10.48
N MET A 238 13.02 6.48 -10.29
CA MET A 238 12.80 5.91 -8.96
C MET A 238 14.09 5.74 -8.15
N ASP A 239 15.25 5.55 -8.80
CA ASP A 239 16.54 5.49 -8.11
C ASP A 239 16.88 6.86 -7.48
N ALA A 240 16.54 7.97 -8.14
CA ALA A 240 16.71 9.30 -7.57
C ALA A 240 15.82 9.54 -6.33
N CYS A 241 14.62 8.94 -6.28
CA CYS A 241 13.78 8.97 -5.08
C CYS A 241 14.41 8.16 -3.93
N ASN A 242 15.03 7.02 -4.25
CA ASN A 242 15.74 6.20 -3.27
C ASN A 242 16.98 6.92 -2.73
N ASP A 243 17.74 7.61 -3.59
CA ASP A 243 18.90 8.42 -3.19
C ASP A 243 18.48 9.59 -2.29
N MET A 244 17.40 10.28 -2.64
CA MET A 244 16.84 11.36 -1.81
C MET A 244 16.39 10.83 -0.45
N LEU A 245 15.70 9.69 -0.41
CA LEU A 245 15.31 9.03 0.85
C LEU A 245 16.53 8.66 1.69
N LEU A 246 17.54 8.03 1.08
CA LEU A 246 18.77 7.66 1.77
C LEU A 246 19.48 8.88 2.35
N HIS A 247 19.61 9.95 1.57
CA HIS A 247 20.19 11.21 2.02
C HIS A 247 19.43 11.79 3.22
N MET A 248 18.09 11.79 3.18
CA MET A 248 17.26 12.23 4.32
C MET A 248 17.47 11.34 5.56
N LEU A 249 17.60 10.02 5.40
CA LEU A 249 17.81 9.11 6.52
C LEU A 249 19.20 9.27 7.16
N LEU A 250 20.23 9.54 6.35
CA LEU A 250 21.61 9.70 6.81
C LEU A 250 21.87 11.09 7.42
N HIS A 251 21.38 12.16 6.79
CA HIS A 251 21.78 13.52 7.13
C HIS A 251 20.75 14.29 7.97
N TYR A 252 19.48 13.91 7.96
CA TYR A 252 18.45 14.64 8.68
C TYR A 252 18.34 14.22 10.16
N ARG A 253 19.47 14.15 10.86
CA ARG A 253 19.51 13.86 12.30
C ARG A 253 19.25 15.14 13.08
N ASN A 254 18.16 15.17 13.85
CA ASN A 254 17.93 16.20 14.87
C ASN A 254 18.96 16.05 15.99
#